data_AF-A0A918A9Y7-F1
#
_entry.id   AF-A0A918A9Y7-F1
#
_cell.length_a   1.000
_cell.length_b   1.000
_cell.length_c   1.000
_cell.angle_alpha   90.00
_cell.angle_beta   90.00
_cell.angle_gamma   90.00
#
_symmetry.space_group_name_H-M   'P 1'
#
loop_
_entity.id
_entity.type
_entity.pdbx_description
1 polymer ?
#
loop_
_entity_poly.entity_id
_entity_poly.type
_entity_poly.pdbx_seq_one_letter_code
_entity_poly.pdbx_strand_id
1 'polypeptide(L)'
;MELTGQLISGGSHIGDIRKGFIYKRVPRVTLGAIANNPEIVEGMSREQIDAVISRHAEQEPLYDQPYEDKKKIRVAGPFTVESLAPHKTIATTVQTRTEQAATEADASSFEQSILDNLAKAGVQNGRKNERLEFESLTPFAGELINADGIQQASKDDTPRRIAVSIGPQYGTVDPEWIRRAAREALKGLGFDLLIVCAFAFDPQAVKTTEEFKPNAEDFASVQEERKLGKLPVLLVRMNSDLVMADVLKKTNTGNLFMVFGEPDIAIEHTDEGVVVEVRGIDVYDPTRGEIRSSGTNEVALWMIDTDYDGESFFVRHCYFTGGQKPYERLKKALKADIDEAAWEQLYTTRSQPFRTPDSGKIAVKVINHYGDEVLQVYDV
;
A
#
# COMPACT_ATOMS: atom_id res chain seq x y z
N MET A 1 -43.17 31.22 3.77
CA MET A 1 -42.00 31.10 2.88
C MET A 1 -42.22 29.85 2.07
N GLU A 2 -42.54 30.03 0.79
CA GLU A 2 -42.96 28.95 -0.11
C GLU A 2 -41.84 27.92 -0.29
N LEU A 3 -42.13 26.70 0.17
CA LEU A 3 -41.37 25.50 -0.17
C LEU A 3 -41.63 25.18 -1.65
N THR A 4 -40.60 25.22 -2.48
CA THR A 4 -40.63 24.61 -3.81
C THR A 4 -39.52 23.57 -3.92
N GLY A 5 -39.91 22.30 -4.14
CA GLY A 5 -39.03 21.24 -4.62
C GLY A 5 -38.89 19.98 -3.75
N GLN A 6 -39.90 19.10 -3.83
CA GLN A 6 -40.05 17.73 -3.28
C GLN A 6 -40.31 17.56 -1.76
N LEU A 7 -41.50 17.00 -1.48
CA LEU A 7 -41.91 16.50 -0.17
C LEU A 7 -40.90 15.46 0.34
N ILE A 8 -40.59 15.58 1.63
CA ILE A 8 -39.95 14.55 2.44
C ILE A 8 -40.66 13.23 2.14
N SER A 9 -39.95 12.21 1.63
CA SER A 9 -40.49 10.86 1.55
C SER A 9 -40.95 10.49 2.97
N GLY A 10 -42.26 10.34 3.18
CA GLY A 10 -42.89 10.10 4.48
C GLY A 10 -42.61 8.71 5.07
N GLY A 11 -41.36 8.27 5.02
CA GLY A 11 -40.90 7.05 5.66
C GLY A 11 -40.51 7.32 7.11
N SER A 12 -40.85 6.37 7.98
CA SER A 12 -40.41 6.35 9.38
C SER A 12 -38.89 6.56 9.48
N HIS A 13 -38.48 7.65 10.13
CA HIS A 13 -37.07 8.01 10.31
C HIS A 13 -36.52 7.37 11.59
N ILE A 14 -36.33 6.06 11.57
CA ILE A 14 -35.58 5.36 12.61
C ILE A 14 -34.10 5.48 12.28
N GLY A 15 -33.38 6.36 12.99
CA GLY A 15 -31.95 6.22 13.29
C GLY A 15 -30.92 6.05 12.16
N ASP A 16 -31.24 6.38 10.89
CA ASP A 16 -30.30 6.17 9.79
C ASP A 16 -29.29 7.34 9.67
N ILE A 17 -28.07 7.08 10.17
CA ILE A 17 -26.94 8.01 10.23
C ILE A 17 -26.36 8.30 8.83
N ARG A 18 -26.63 7.42 7.84
CA ARG A 18 -26.10 7.50 6.46
C ARG A 18 -26.77 8.58 5.61
N LYS A 19 -27.90 9.13 6.08
CA LYS A 19 -28.55 10.28 5.46
C LYS A 19 -27.78 11.52 5.90
N GLY A 20 -26.93 12.04 5.03
CA GLY A 20 -26.06 13.20 5.27
C GLY A 20 -26.80 14.50 5.64
N PHE A 21 -26.11 15.63 5.60
CA PHE A 21 -26.71 16.93 5.91
C PHE A 21 -27.61 17.45 4.78
N ILE A 22 -28.63 18.21 5.15
CA ILE A 22 -29.44 18.99 4.20
C ILE A 22 -28.88 20.41 4.22
N TYR A 23 -28.38 20.87 3.08
CA TYR A 23 -27.73 22.17 2.93
C TYR A 23 -28.69 23.22 2.35
N LYS A 24 -28.46 24.47 2.73
CA LYS A 24 -29.08 25.62 2.07
C LYS A 24 -28.65 25.65 0.61
N ARG A 25 -29.55 26.05 -0.28
CA ARG A 25 -29.27 26.19 -1.72
C ARG A 25 -29.38 27.64 -2.13
N VAL A 26 -28.51 28.06 -3.03
CA VAL A 26 -28.54 29.41 -3.64
C VAL A 26 -28.45 29.31 -5.15
N PRO A 27 -29.08 30.23 -5.90
CA PRO A 27 -28.97 30.28 -7.35
C PRO A 27 -27.53 30.63 -7.74
N ARG A 28 -26.91 29.78 -8.55
CA ARG A 28 -25.60 30.04 -9.15
C ARG A 28 -25.77 30.95 -10.36
N VAL A 29 -25.49 32.23 -10.17
CA VAL A 29 -25.64 33.23 -11.23
C VAL A 29 -24.33 33.35 -11.99
N THR A 30 -24.32 32.90 -13.25
CA THR A 30 -23.18 33.08 -14.17
C THR A 30 -23.54 34.10 -15.26
N LEU A 31 -22.53 34.77 -15.81
CA LEU A 31 -22.70 35.67 -16.96
C LEU A 31 -23.41 34.99 -18.15
N GLY A 32 -23.08 33.71 -18.39
CA GLY A 32 -23.74 32.91 -19.43
C GLY A 32 -25.22 32.60 -19.13
N ALA A 33 -25.57 32.36 -17.86
CA ALA A 33 -26.97 32.13 -17.44
C ALA A 33 -27.83 33.40 -17.53
N ILE A 34 -27.23 34.59 -17.45
CA ILE A 34 -27.92 35.86 -17.67
C ILE A 34 -28.03 36.14 -19.17
N ALA A 35 -26.94 36.02 -19.93
CA ALA A 35 -26.89 36.39 -21.35
C ALA A 35 -27.73 35.50 -22.26
N ASN A 36 -27.91 34.23 -21.89
CA ASN A 36 -28.67 33.26 -22.69
C ASN A 36 -30.11 33.06 -22.22
N ASN A 37 -30.59 33.86 -21.25
CA ASN A 37 -31.95 33.72 -20.74
C ASN A 37 -32.95 34.51 -21.61
N PRO A 38 -33.85 33.85 -22.35
CA PRO A 38 -34.78 34.51 -23.27
C PRO A 38 -35.85 35.36 -22.56
N GLU A 39 -36.01 35.21 -21.24
CA GLU A 39 -36.96 35.99 -20.44
C GLU A 39 -36.38 37.33 -19.96
N ILE A 40 -35.08 37.59 -20.13
CA ILE A 40 -34.46 38.88 -19.78
C ILE A 40 -34.48 39.79 -21.01
N VAL A 41 -35.28 40.86 -20.97
CA VAL A 41 -35.42 41.82 -22.08
C VAL A 41 -35.07 43.25 -21.66
N GLU A 42 -34.72 44.08 -22.64
CA GLU A 42 -34.36 45.49 -22.43
C GLU A 42 -35.57 46.29 -21.87
N GLY A 43 -35.36 46.98 -20.76
CA GLY A 43 -36.40 47.77 -20.07
C GLY A 43 -37.00 47.14 -18.81
N MET A 44 -36.58 45.92 -18.42
CA MET A 44 -36.99 45.31 -17.14
C MET A 44 -36.38 46.02 -15.92
N SER A 45 -37.13 46.05 -14.81
CA SER A 45 -36.58 46.52 -13.53
C SER A 45 -35.58 45.50 -12.96
N ARG A 46 -34.69 45.96 -12.10
CA ARG A 46 -33.71 45.08 -11.43
C ARG A 46 -34.37 43.95 -10.66
N GLU A 47 -35.52 44.20 -10.03
CA GLU A 47 -36.26 43.15 -9.29
C GLU A 47 -36.87 42.09 -10.20
N GLN A 48 -37.31 42.48 -11.40
CA GLN A 48 -37.84 41.54 -12.40
C GLN A 48 -36.74 40.64 -12.95
N ILE A 49 -35.55 41.21 -13.18
CA ILE A 49 -34.36 40.47 -13.63
C ILE A 49 -33.93 39.46 -12.55
N ASP A 50 -33.85 39.89 -11.28
CA ASP A 50 -33.47 39.01 -10.16
C ASP A 50 -34.47 37.85 -9.98
N ALA A 51 -35.77 38.09 -10.18
CA ALA A 51 -36.80 37.05 -10.09
C ALA A 51 -36.68 36.01 -11.23
N VAL A 52 -36.38 36.46 -12.45
CA VAL A 52 -36.17 35.58 -13.61
C VAL A 52 -34.89 34.75 -13.44
N ILE A 53 -33.82 35.37 -12.95
CA ILE A 53 -32.56 34.68 -12.62
C ILE A 53 -32.79 33.61 -11.56
N SER A 54 -33.52 33.93 -10.48
CA SER A 54 -33.78 32.96 -9.41
C SER A 54 -34.59 31.74 -9.86
N ARG A 55 -35.42 31.85 -10.92
CA ARG A 55 -36.23 30.75 -11.44
C ARG A 55 -35.47 29.84 -12.39
N HIS A 56 -34.55 30.41 -13.18
CA HIS A 56 -33.82 29.68 -14.23
C HIS A 56 -32.38 29.32 -13.85
N ALA A 57 -31.83 29.89 -12.78
CA ALA A 57 -30.49 29.57 -12.31
C ALA A 57 -30.43 28.19 -11.65
N GLU A 58 -29.38 27.44 -11.99
CA GLU A 58 -29.04 26.18 -11.33
C GLU A 58 -28.78 26.43 -9.83
N GLN A 59 -29.33 25.58 -8.97
CA GLN A 59 -29.24 25.73 -7.51
C GLN A 59 -28.03 24.97 -6.98
N GLU A 60 -27.09 25.68 -6.34
CA GLU A 60 -25.89 25.10 -5.76
C GLU A 60 -26.05 24.95 -4.23
N PRO A 61 -25.74 23.77 -3.65
CA PRO A 61 -25.76 23.58 -2.20
C PRO A 61 -24.55 24.26 -1.53
N LEU A 62 -24.81 24.99 -0.44
CA LEU A 62 -23.80 25.58 0.41
C LEU A 62 -23.39 24.61 1.52
N TYR A 63 -22.29 23.88 1.31
CA TYR A 63 -21.80 22.85 2.23
C TYR A 63 -21.40 23.40 3.61
N ASP A 64 -21.18 24.70 3.73
CA ASP A 64 -20.92 25.43 4.98
C ASP A 64 -22.21 25.79 5.75
N GLN A 65 -23.39 25.67 5.13
CA GLN A 65 -24.68 26.10 5.70
C GLN A 65 -25.73 24.96 5.74
N PRO A 66 -25.56 23.98 6.63
CA PRO A 66 -26.58 22.96 6.87
C PRO A 66 -27.79 23.53 7.63
N TYR A 67 -28.98 22.99 7.38
CA TYR A 67 -30.16 23.29 8.18
C TYR A 67 -30.07 22.62 9.56
N GLU A 68 -30.32 23.40 10.61
CA GLU A 68 -30.27 22.91 11.99
C GLU A 68 -31.51 22.03 12.30
N ASP A 69 -31.26 20.78 12.68
CA ASP A 69 -32.28 19.84 13.15
C ASP A 69 -32.06 19.54 14.64
N LYS A 70 -32.72 20.31 15.51
CA LYS A 70 -32.59 20.23 16.98
C LYS A 70 -33.08 18.90 17.58
N LYS A 71 -33.75 18.05 16.80
CA LYS A 71 -34.21 16.72 17.24
C LYS A 71 -33.15 15.63 17.05
N LYS A 72 -32.04 15.94 16.36
CA LYS A 72 -30.96 15.00 16.09
C LYS A 72 -29.70 15.42 16.85
N ILE A 73 -29.20 14.55 17.71
CA ILE A 73 -27.91 14.71 18.38
C ILE A 73 -26.88 13.92 17.57
N ARG A 74 -25.87 14.61 17.03
CA ARG A 74 -24.71 13.98 16.39
C ARG A 74 -23.46 14.29 17.22
N VAL A 75 -22.66 13.27 17.51
CA VAL A 75 -21.35 13.42 18.15
C VAL A 75 -20.32 13.52 17.03
N ALA A 76 -19.68 14.68 16.89
CA ALA A 76 -18.55 14.87 15.99
C ALA A 76 -17.39 15.48 16.79
N GLY A 77 -16.20 14.90 16.65
CA GLY A 77 -14.97 15.47 17.21
C GLY A 77 -14.32 16.46 16.23
N PRO A 78 -13.34 17.25 16.67
CA PRO A 78 -12.69 18.28 15.84
C PRO A 78 -11.86 17.77 14.64
N PHE A 79 -11.72 16.45 14.46
CA PHE A 79 -10.95 15.83 13.36
C PHE A 79 -11.63 14.60 12.75
N THR A 80 -12.97 14.58 12.65
CA THR A 80 -13.63 13.43 12.01
C THR A 80 -13.36 13.41 10.50
N VAL A 81 -12.47 12.51 10.08
CA VAL A 81 -12.28 12.08 8.68
C VAL A 81 -12.93 10.71 8.54
N GLU A 82 -13.81 10.53 7.54
CA GLU A 82 -14.32 9.19 7.21
C GLU A 82 -13.22 8.39 6.51
N SER A 83 -12.59 7.46 7.25
CA SER A 83 -11.72 6.45 6.67
C SER A 83 -12.57 5.30 6.15
N LEU A 84 -12.31 4.86 4.90
CA LEU A 84 -12.87 3.62 4.35
C LEU A 84 -12.19 2.37 4.92
N ALA A 85 -11.08 2.53 5.67
CA ALA A 85 -10.43 1.42 6.34
C ALA A 85 -11.17 1.08 7.65
N PRO A 86 -11.47 -0.21 7.90
CA PRO A 86 -12.07 -0.63 9.16
C PRO A 86 -11.15 -0.22 10.32
N HIS A 87 -11.73 0.48 11.28
CA HIS A 87 -11.05 0.89 12.50
C HIS A 87 -10.84 -0.32 13.40
N LYS A 88 -9.62 -0.51 13.91
CA LYS A 88 -9.42 -1.30 15.13
C LYS A 88 -9.25 -0.36 16.32
N THR A 89 -10.10 -0.58 17.32
CA THR A 89 -9.83 -0.17 18.70
C THR A 89 -8.62 -0.97 19.20
N ILE A 90 -7.55 -0.27 19.57
CA ILE A 90 -6.38 -0.86 20.24
C ILE A 90 -6.91 -1.74 21.37
N ALA A 91 -6.60 -3.04 21.31
CA ALA A 91 -7.05 -3.99 22.32
C ALA A 91 -6.48 -3.58 23.68
N THR A 92 -7.35 -3.37 24.65
CA THR A 92 -6.95 -3.25 26.06
C THR A 92 -6.22 -4.51 26.49
N THR A 93 -5.20 -4.35 27.34
CA THR A 93 -4.28 -5.42 27.82
C THR A 93 -4.98 -6.61 28.49
N VAL A 94 -6.29 -6.52 28.76
CA VAL A 94 -7.12 -7.61 29.27
C VAL A 94 -8.23 -7.88 28.26
N GLN A 95 -8.08 -8.96 27.49
CA GLN A 95 -9.17 -9.52 26.68
C GLN A 95 -9.92 -10.54 27.52
N THR A 96 -11.25 -10.52 27.43
CA THR A 96 -12.09 -11.58 27.98
C THR A 96 -11.96 -12.86 27.13
N ARG A 97 -12.23 -14.04 27.71
CA ARG A 97 -12.16 -15.32 26.98
C ARG A 97 -13.04 -15.35 25.72
N THR A 98 -14.16 -14.64 25.73
CA THR A 98 -15.07 -14.53 24.58
C THR A 98 -14.46 -13.67 23.47
N GLU A 99 -13.76 -12.60 23.82
CA GLU A 99 -13.05 -11.75 22.86
C GLU A 99 -11.84 -12.48 22.25
N GLN A 100 -11.12 -13.29 23.03
CA GLN A 100 -10.05 -14.15 22.53
C GLN A 100 -10.58 -15.17 21.52
N ALA A 101 -11.66 -15.89 21.86
CA ALA A 101 -12.27 -16.86 20.96
C ALA A 101 -12.84 -16.21 19.68
N ALA A 102 -13.38 -14.99 19.76
CA ALA A 102 -13.83 -14.24 18.60
C ALA A 102 -12.66 -13.80 17.71
N THR A 103 -11.53 -13.39 18.31
CA THR A 103 -10.33 -13.00 17.57
C THR A 103 -9.65 -14.19 16.89
N GLU A 104 -9.61 -15.35 17.56
CA GLU A 104 -9.10 -16.60 16.99
C GLU A 104 -9.97 -17.11 15.84
N ALA A 105 -11.31 -17.02 15.97
CA ALA A 105 -12.22 -17.37 14.89
C ALA A 105 -12.04 -16.46 13.67
N ASP A 106 -11.92 -15.15 13.87
CA ASP A 106 -11.69 -14.16 12.81
C ASP A 106 -10.33 -14.41 12.12
N ALA A 107 -9.26 -14.63 12.90
CA ALA A 107 -7.94 -14.98 12.37
C ALA A 107 -7.96 -16.26 11.53
N SER A 108 -8.65 -17.32 11.98
CA SER A 108 -8.75 -18.57 11.21
C SER A 108 -9.48 -18.38 9.88
N SER A 109 -10.50 -17.51 9.84
CA SER A 109 -11.24 -17.17 8.62
C SER A 109 -10.40 -16.34 7.65
N PHE A 110 -9.58 -15.43 8.20
CA PHE A 110 -8.64 -14.63 7.46
C PHE A 110 -7.56 -15.52 6.81
N GLU A 111 -6.93 -16.41 7.58
CA GLU A 111 -5.91 -17.33 7.08
C GLU A 111 -6.43 -18.22 5.95
N GLN A 112 -7.63 -18.79 6.10
CA GLN A 112 -8.26 -19.60 5.04
C GLN A 112 -8.51 -18.79 3.76
N SER A 113 -9.03 -17.57 3.90
CA SER A 113 -9.23 -16.67 2.75
C SER A 113 -7.92 -16.35 2.03
N ILE A 114 -6.85 -16.09 2.79
CA ILE A 114 -5.52 -15.84 2.22
C ILE A 114 -5.00 -17.08 1.48
N LEU A 115 -5.11 -18.28 2.05
CA LEU A 115 -4.68 -19.52 1.41
C LEU A 115 -5.47 -19.81 0.13
N ASP A 116 -6.79 -19.61 0.14
CA ASP A 116 -7.64 -19.81 -1.05
C ASP A 116 -7.28 -18.86 -2.18
N ASN A 117 -6.96 -17.60 -1.86
CA ASN A 117 -6.51 -16.62 -2.83
C ASN A 117 -5.09 -16.94 -3.32
N LEU A 118 -4.20 -17.36 -2.43
CA LEU A 118 -2.81 -17.71 -2.75
C LEU A 118 -2.75 -18.92 -3.70
N ALA A 119 -3.56 -19.94 -3.44
CA ALA A 119 -3.68 -21.11 -4.31
C ALA A 119 -4.17 -20.76 -5.72
N LYS A 120 -5.08 -19.78 -5.85
CA LYS A 120 -5.64 -19.35 -7.16
C LYS A 120 -4.75 -18.36 -7.90
N ALA A 121 -4.15 -17.41 -7.19
CA ALA A 121 -3.41 -16.30 -7.78
C ALA A 121 -1.93 -16.62 -7.99
N GLY A 122 -1.36 -17.51 -7.16
CA GLY A 122 0.08 -17.74 -7.08
C GLY A 122 0.84 -16.53 -6.56
N VAL A 123 2.16 -16.64 -6.55
CA VAL A 123 3.08 -15.55 -6.14
C VAL A 123 3.75 -14.97 -7.39
N GLN A 124 3.80 -13.63 -7.50
CA GLN A 124 4.26 -12.93 -8.71
C GLN A 124 5.45 -12.02 -8.44
N ASN A 125 6.25 -11.78 -9.49
CA ASN A 125 7.52 -11.06 -9.40
C ASN A 125 7.56 -9.72 -10.18
N GLY A 126 6.39 -9.12 -10.46
CA GLY A 126 6.27 -7.90 -11.28
C GLY A 126 6.23 -8.14 -12.80
N ARG A 127 6.79 -9.27 -13.29
CA ARG A 127 6.70 -9.67 -14.70
C ARG A 127 5.58 -10.68 -14.93
N LYS A 128 4.80 -10.48 -15.99
CA LYS A 128 3.60 -11.28 -16.32
C LYS A 128 3.84 -12.79 -16.47
N ASN A 129 5.07 -13.23 -16.76
CA ASN A 129 5.39 -14.62 -17.02
C ASN A 129 6.21 -15.29 -15.90
N GLU A 130 6.53 -14.57 -14.82
CA GLU A 130 7.31 -15.07 -13.69
C GLU A 130 6.37 -15.22 -12.48
N ARG A 131 5.71 -16.38 -12.39
CA ARG A 131 4.72 -16.71 -11.35
C ARG A 131 5.03 -18.06 -10.73
N LEU A 132 4.99 -18.12 -9.40
CA LEU A 132 4.95 -19.36 -8.64
C LEU A 132 3.51 -19.84 -8.58
N GLU A 133 3.23 -21.01 -9.15
CA GLU A 133 1.94 -21.68 -9.06
C GLU A 133 2.05 -22.89 -8.14
N PHE A 134 0.97 -23.18 -7.41
CA PHE A 134 0.90 -24.32 -6.50
C PHE A 134 0.12 -25.44 -7.18
N GLU A 135 0.70 -26.65 -7.24
CA GLU A 135 -0.03 -27.86 -7.60
C GLU A 135 -1.01 -28.23 -6.49
N SER A 136 -0.58 -28.07 -5.23
CA SER A 136 -1.42 -28.22 -4.06
C SER A 136 -0.98 -27.24 -2.98
N LEU A 137 -1.94 -26.78 -2.17
CA LEU A 137 -1.70 -25.96 -0.99
C LEU A 137 -2.71 -26.39 0.08
N THR A 138 -2.22 -27.03 1.13
CA THR A 138 -3.06 -27.61 2.19
C THR A 138 -2.77 -26.92 3.52
N PRO A 139 -3.79 -26.56 4.32
CA PRO A 139 -3.58 -26.02 5.65
C PRO A 139 -2.71 -26.94 6.51
N PHE A 140 -1.76 -26.37 7.22
CA PHE A 140 -0.82 -27.05 8.09
C PHE A 140 -1.01 -26.54 9.52
N ALA A 141 -1.07 -27.46 10.49
CA ALA A 141 -1.26 -27.13 11.89
C ALA A 141 0.08 -26.78 12.57
N GLY A 142 0.76 -25.75 12.06
CA GLY A 142 1.97 -25.19 12.65
C GLY A 142 1.67 -24.09 13.66
N GLU A 143 2.70 -23.64 14.38
CA GLU A 143 2.65 -22.47 15.25
C GLU A 143 2.71 -21.17 14.42
N LEU A 144 3.58 -21.13 13.42
CA LEU A 144 3.75 -20.04 12.47
C LEU A 144 3.65 -20.48 11.01
N ILE A 145 3.62 -21.80 10.75
CA ILE A 145 3.40 -22.37 9.41
C ILE A 145 1.93 -22.70 9.27
N ASN A 146 1.25 -21.99 8.37
CA ASN A 146 -0.19 -22.10 8.14
C ASN A 146 -0.53 -23.06 6.99
N ALA A 147 0.40 -23.32 6.07
CA ALA A 147 0.17 -24.27 4.98
C ALA A 147 1.43 -24.96 4.45
N ASP A 148 1.20 -26.13 3.87
CA ASP A 148 2.14 -26.97 3.14
C ASP A 148 1.72 -26.99 1.68
N GLY A 149 2.62 -26.56 0.80
CA GLY A 149 2.37 -26.44 -0.63
C GLY A 149 3.37 -27.23 -1.47
N ILE A 150 2.95 -27.66 -2.65
CA ILE A 150 3.82 -28.24 -3.68
C ILE A 150 3.85 -27.28 -4.86
N GLN A 151 5.03 -26.85 -5.27
CA GLN A 151 5.21 -26.01 -6.44
C GLN A 151 4.83 -26.79 -7.72
N GLN A 152 4.06 -26.16 -8.59
CA GLN A 152 3.78 -26.71 -9.91
C GLN A 152 5.07 -26.73 -10.76
N ALA A 153 5.50 -27.94 -11.15
CA ALA A 153 6.75 -28.11 -11.88
C ALA A 153 6.71 -27.44 -13.27
N SER A 154 7.69 -26.57 -13.54
CA SER A 154 7.95 -26.06 -14.90
C SER A 154 8.88 -27.01 -15.65
N LYS A 155 8.30 -27.86 -16.49
CA LYS A 155 8.86 -28.77 -17.54
C LYS A 155 10.18 -29.56 -17.35
N ASP A 156 11.08 -29.23 -16.42
CA ASP A 156 12.33 -29.96 -16.14
C ASP A 156 12.84 -29.82 -14.68
N ASP A 157 12.09 -29.21 -13.76
CA ASP A 157 12.52 -29.00 -12.36
C ASP A 157 11.82 -29.95 -11.37
N THR A 158 12.55 -30.34 -10.30
CA THR A 158 11.96 -31.13 -9.21
C THR A 158 10.92 -30.30 -8.46
N PRO A 159 9.71 -30.83 -8.20
CA PRO A 159 8.67 -30.10 -7.49
C PRO A 159 9.16 -29.78 -6.07
N ARG A 160 9.27 -28.48 -5.77
CA ARG A 160 9.70 -27.97 -4.46
C ARG A 160 8.54 -27.98 -3.49
N ARG A 161 8.80 -28.42 -2.25
CA ARG A 161 7.85 -28.31 -1.16
C ARG A 161 8.00 -26.97 -0.45
N ILE A 162 6.90 -26.28 -0.26
CA ILE A 162 6.85 -24.89 0.19
C ILE A 162 6.11 -24.82 1.52
N ALA A 163 6.74 -24.25 2.54
CA ALA A 163 6.05 -23.83 3.75
C ALA A 163 5.48 -22.42 3.54
N VAL A 164 4.26 -22.17 4.00
CA VAL A 164 3.66 -20.83 3.97
C VAL A 164 3.38 -20.35 5.39
N SER A 165 3.91 -19.19 5.73
CA SER A 165 3.61 -18.44 6.97
C SER A 165 2.80 -17.20 6.62
N ILE A 166 1.67 -16.99 7.29
CA ILE A 166 0.80 -15.83 7.09
C ILE A 166 0.99 -14.90 8.29
N GLY A 167 1.48 -13.69 8.01
CA GLY A 167 1.62 -12.62 8.98
C GLY A 167 0.27 -12.06 9.46
N PRO A 168 0.30 -11.17 10.46
CA PRO A 168 -0.93 -10.63 11.03
C PRO A 168 -1.74 -9.84 9.99
N GLN A 169 -3.07 -9.92 10.08
CA GLN A 169 -3.99 -9.14 9.24
C GLN A 169 -3.77 -7.63 9.40
N TYR A 170 -3.42 -7.20 10.62
CA TYR A 170 -3.11 -5.82 10.95
C TYR A 170 -1.78 -5.79 11.70
N GLY A 171 -0.75 -5.21 11.10
CA GLY A 171 0.59 -5.11 11.67
C GLY A 171 1.67 -5.42 10.65
N THR A 172 2.91 -5.50 11.14
CA THR A 172 4.09 -5.84 10.36
C THR A 172 4.62 -7.20 10.78
N VAL A 173 5.21 -7.92 9.83
CA VAL A 173 6.08 -9.06 10.14
C VAL A 173 7.48 -8.54 10.46
N ASP A 174 7.99 -8.91 11.62
CA ASP A 174 9.31 -8.51 12.12
C ASP A 174 10.39 -9.60 11.88
N PRO A 175 11.67 -9.30 12.13
CA PRO A 175 12.75 -10.28 12.05
C PRO A 175 12.53 -11.55 12.89
N GLU A 176 11.97 -11.44 14.09
CA GLU A 176 11.82 -12.61 14.97
C GLU A 176 10.73 -13.56 14.48
N TRP A 177 9.66 -13.04 13.88
CA TRP A 177 8.65 -13.83 13.19
C TRP A 177 9.29 -14.70 12.10
N ILE A 178 10.12 -14.09 11.24
CA ILE A 178 10.82 -14.79 10.15
C ILE A 178 11.72 -15.89 10.71
N ARG A 179 12.55 -15.58 11.71
CA ARG A 179 13.44 -16.59 12.32
C ARG A 179 12.67 -17.74 12.93
N ARG A 180 11.56 -17.47 13.63
CA ARG A 180 10.75 -18.52 14.26
C ARG A 180 10.06 -19.39 13.21
N ALA A 181 9.46 -18.79 12.18
CA ALA A 181 8.83 -19.51 11.09
C ALA A 181 9.84 -20.39 10.34
N ALA A 182 11.03 -19.86 10.03
CA ALA A 182 12.11 -20.62 9.40
C ALA A 182 12.59 -21.79 10.27
N ARG A 183 12.80 -21.56 11.58
CA ARG A 183 13.16 -22.64 12.51
C ARG A 183 12.08 -23.73 12.59
N GLU A 184 10.80 -23.36 12.52
CA GLU A 184 9.70 -24.32 12.52
C GLU A 184 9.67 -25.14 11.23
N ALA A 185 9.75 -24.49 10.06
CA ALA A 185 9.81 -25.16 8.77
C ALA A 185 11.01 -26.13 8.69
N LEU A 186 12.17 -25.74 9.24
CA LEU A 186 13.36 -26.60 9.32
C LEU A 186 13.22 -27.80 10.27
N LYS A 187 12.38 -27.72 11.31
CA LYS A 187 12.12 -28.84 12.24
C LYS A 187 11.16 -29.88 11.66
N GLY A 188 10.43 -29.54 10.59
CA GLY A 188 9.41 -30.37 9.95
C GLY A 188 9.93 -31.35 8.90
N LEU A 189 9.03 -31.77 8.01
CA LEU A 189 9.22 -32.82 6.99
C LEU A 189 10.11 -32.41 5.78
N GLY A 190 11.03 -31.45 5.95
CA GLY A 190 11.94 -30.96 4.91
C GLY A 190 11.24 -30.11 3.85
N PHE A 191 11.06 -28.82 4.13
CA PHE A 191 10.64 -27.84 3.13
C PHE A 191 11.85 -27.33 2.35
N ASP A 192 11.66 -27.03 1.07
CA ASP A 192 12.68 -26.49 0.18
C ASP A 192 12.63 -24.96 0.10
N LEU A 193 11.51 -24.36 0.52
CA LEU A 193 11.25 -22.93 0.45
C LEU A 193 10.27 -22.52 1.57
N LEU A 194 10.50 -21.37 2.20
CA LEU A 194 9.54 -20.71 3.07
C LEU A 194 9.01 -19.45 2.38
N ILE A 195 7.70 -19.34 2.25
CA ILE A 195 7.02 -18.10 1.84
C ILE A 195 6.40 -17.46 3.07
N VAL A 196 6.75 -16.21 3.34
CA VAL A 196 6.17 -15.39 4.40
C VAL A 196 5.29 -14.33 3.77
N CYS A 197 3.97 -14.44 3.94
CA CYS A 197 2.99 -13.51 3.39
C CYS A 197 2.63 -12.43 4.43
N ALA A 198 2.75 -11.14 4.11
CA ALA A 198 2.33 -10.05 5.00
C ALA A 198 1.80 -8.85 4.23
N PHE A 199 0.92 -8.04 4.84
CA PHE A 199 0.55 -6.74 4.28
C PHE A 199 1.68 -5.71 4.40
N ALA A 200 2.48 -5.83 5.46
CA ALA A 200 3.63 -4.98 5.74
C ALA A 200 4.75 -5.77 6.42
N PHE A 201 5.98 -5.36 6.17
CA PHE A 201 7.18 -5.91 6.78
C PHE A 201 7.92 -4.80 7.51
N ASP A 202 8.58 -5.16 8.61
CA ASP A 202 9.56 -4.30 9.25
C ASP A 202 10.74 -4.04 8.29
N PRO A 203 11.35 -2.84 8.27
CA PRO A 203 12.48 -2.57 7.39
C PRO A 203 13.71 -3.45 7.59
N GLN A 204 13.86 -4.11 8.74
CA GLN A 204 14.94 -5.08 9.01
C GLN A 204 14.56 -6.52 8.62
N ALA A 205 13.30 -6.79 8.27
CA ALA A 205 12.82 -8.12 7.92
C ALA A 205 13.58 -8.69 6.70
N VAL A 206 13.90 -7.82 5.75
CA VAL A 206 14.63 -8.16 4.52
C VAL A 206 16.04 -8.67 4.84
N LYS A 207 16.80 -7.95 5.67
CA LYS A 207 18.16 -8.37 6.09
C LYS A 207 18.14 -9.74 6.78
N THR A 208 17.05 -10.06 7.48
CA THR A 208 16.91 -11.35 8.17
C THR A 208 16.80 -12.52 7.18
N THR A 209 16.29 -12.29 5.96
CA THR A 209 16.27 -13.35 4.94
C THR A 209 17.65 -13.73 4.46
N GLU A 210 18.64 -12.82 4.55
CA GLU A 210 20.02 -13.08 4.19
C GLU A 210 20.68 -14.12 5.10
N GLU A 211 20.28 -14.17 6.38
CA GLU A 211 20.72 -15.19 7.34
C GLU A 211 20.40 -16.62 6.85
N PHE A 212 19.45 -16.76 5.91
CA PHE A 212 18.99 -18.03 5.35
C PHE A 212 19.33 -18.21 3.87
N LYS A 213 20.03 -17.26 3.22
CA LYS A 213 20.48 -17.38 1.83
C LYS A 213 21.51 -18.52 1.71
N PRO A 214 21.41 -19.38 0.67
CA PRO A 214 22.41 -20.41 0.43
C PRO A 214 23.68 -19.80 -0.21
N ASN A 215 24.54 -19.17 0.59
CA ASN A 215 25.82 -18.64 0.07
C ASN A 215 26.83 -19.78 -0.15
N ALA A 216 27.52 -19.73 -1.30
CA ALA A 216 28.57 -20.67 -1.69
C ALA A 216 29.97 -20.28 -1.17
N GLU A 217 30.18 -19.07 -0.63
CA GLU A 217 31.54 -18.55 -0.40
C GLU A 217 31.84 -17.80 0.92
N ASP A 218 30.96 -17.76 1.92
CA ASP A 218 31.31 -17.12 3.20
C ASP A 218 31.67 -18.15 4.29
N PHE A 219 32.97 -18.41 4.41
CA PHE A 219 33.55 -19.33 5.40
C PHE A 219 33.91 -18.66 6.74
N ALA A 220 33.57 -17.39 6.96
CA ALA A 220 34.22 -16.59 8.01
C ALA A 220 33.34 -15.53 8.71
N SER A 221 32.23 -15.92 9.35
CA SER A 221 31.71 -15.16 10.51
C SER A 221 30.82 -15.97 11.45
N VAL A 222 31.44 -16.41 12.56
CA VAL A 222 30.85 -16.50 13.90
C VAL A 222 29.71 -17.53 14.13
N GLN A 223 30.12 -18.69 14.65
CA GLN A 223 29.47 -19.69 15.54
C GLN A 223 27.93 -19.79 15.77
N GLU A 224 27.11 -18.77 15.53
CA GLU A 224 25.64 -18.81 15.60
C GLU A 224 24.99 -19.27 14.28
N GLU A 225 25.59 -18.98 13.13
CA GLU A 225 25.11 -19.37 11.77
C GLU A 225 25.03 -20.89 11.56
N ARG A 226 25.78 -21.69 12.33
CA ARG A 226 25.86 -23.15 12.14
C ARG A 226 24.63 -23.94 12.61
N LYS A 227 23.63 -23.31 13.22
CA LYS A 227 22.45 -24.00 13.78
C LYS A 227 21.17 -23.86 12.95
N LEU A 228 21.12 -22.92 12.00
CA LEU A 228 19.95 -22.72 11.15
C LEU A 228 20.23 -23.37 9.79
N GLY A 229 19.39 -24.33 9.41
CA GLY A 229 19.49 -25.01 8.13
C GLY A 229 19.26 -24.07 6.94
N LYS A 230 19.73 -24.48 5.76
CA LYS A 230 19.63 -23.73 4.50
C LYS A 230 18.19 -23.81 3.96
N LEU A 231 17.30 -22.94 4.41
CA LEU A 231 15.93 -22.81 3.90
C LEU A 231 15.74 -21.43 3.29
N PRO A 232 15.72 -21.28 1.95
CA PRO A 232 15.42 -20.01 1.31
C PRO A 232 14.10 -19.42 1.80
N VAL A 233 14.09 -18.12 2.12
CA VAL A 233 12.91 -17.40 2.60
C VAL A 233 12.50 -16.35 1.58
N LEU A 234 11.23 -16.33 1.20
CA LEU A 234 10.64 -15.33 0.33
C LEU A 234 9.63 -14.50 1.10
N LEU A 235 9.86 -13.19 1.14
CA LEU A 235 8.87 -12.25 1.64
C LEU A 235 7.90 -11.93 0.51
N VAL A 236 6.61 -12.13 0.79
CA VAL A 236 5.53 -11.91 -0.16
C VAL A 236 4.58 -10.87 0.40
N ARG A 237 4.50 -9.72 -0.28
CA ARG A 237 3.56 -8.66 0.06
C ARG A 237 2.17 -9.01 -0.43
N MET A 238 1.21 -8.96 0.49
CA MET A 238 -0.21 -9.09 0.24
C MET A 238 -0.80 -7.73 -0.14
N ASN A 239 -1.64 -7.71 -1.18
CA ASN A 239 -2.36 -6.50 -1.58
C ASN A 239 -3.54 -6.24 -0.64
N SER A 240 -3.75 -4.98 -0.22
CA SER A 240 -4.88 -4.55 0.63
C SER A 240 -6.26 -4.91 0.06
N ASP A 241 -6.37 -5.14 -1.24
CA ASP A 241 -7.57 -5.64 -1.89
C ASP A 241 -8.03 -7.00 -1.30
N LEU A 242 -7.12 -7.82 -0.76
CA LEU A 242 -7.45 -9.08 -0.09
C LEU A 242 -8.30 -8.87 1.17
N VAL A 243 -8.13 -7.75 1.86
CA VAL A 243 -8.95 -7.38 3.03
C VAL A 243 -10.35 -6.91 2.59
N MET A 244 -10.47 -6.41 1.36
CA MET A 244 -11.70 -5.83 0.80
C MET A 244 -12.38 -6.75 -0.22
N ALA A 245 -11.95 -8.02 -0.33
CA ALA A 245 -12.36 -8.95 -1.37
C ALA A 245 -13.88 -9.16 -1.42
N ASP A 246 -14.57 -9.11 -0.27
CA ASP A 246 -16.03 -9.24 -0.20
C ASP A 246 -16.80 -8.06 -0.82
N VAL A 247 -16.19 -6.87 -0.83
CA VAL A 247 -16.77 -5.63 -1.38
C VAL A 247 -16.41 -5.50 -2.86
N LEU A 248 -15.21 -5.92 -3.24
CA LEU A 248 -14.66 -5.80 -4.58
C LEU A 248 -14.99 -7.03 -5.45
N LYS A 249 -16.28 -7.29 -5.68
CA LYS A 249 -16.76 -8.41 -6.53
C LYS A 249 -16.32 -8.37 -8.01
N LYS A 250 -15.47 -7.42 -8.44
CA LYS A 250 -15.11 -7.18 -9.85
C LYS A 250 -13.68 -6.69 -10.12
N THR A 251 -12.73 -6.74 -9.19
CA THR A 251 -11.31 -6.54 -9.56
C THR A 251 -10.72 -7.88 -10.00
N ASN A 252 -11.01 -8.19 -11.26
CA ASN A 252 -10.32 -9.25 -11.96
C ASN A 252 -8.82 -8.87 -12.04
N THR A 253 -7.95 -9.74 -11.54
CA THR A 253 -6.54 -9.83 -11.97
C THR A 253 -5.58 -8.71 -11.50
N GLY A 254 -5.71 -8.25 -10.25
CA GLY A 254 -4.61 -7.53 -9.58
C GLY A 254 -3.49 -8.47 -9.12
N ASN A 255 -2.28 -7.95 -8.97
CA ASN A 255 -1.17 -8.67 -8.33
C ASN A 255 -1.44 -8.80 -6.82
N LEU A 256 -2.08 -9.90 -6.39
CA LEU A 256 -2.50 -10.10 -4.99
C LEU A 256 -1.35 -10.47 -4.05
N PHE A 257 -0.38 -11.23 -4.57
CA PHE A 257 0.78 -11.72 -3.83
C PHE A 257 2.04 -11.41 -4.64
N MET A 258 2.89 -10.53 -4.11
CA MET A 258 4.06 -10.02 -4.81
C MET A 258 5.33 -10.32 -4.03
N VAL A 259 6.34 -10.86 -4.70
CA VAL A 259 7.66 -11.06 -4.12
C VAL A 259 8.28 -9.69 -3.83
N PHE A 260 8.82 -9.55 -2.63
CA PHE A 260 9.55 -8.38 -2.21
C PHE A 260 10.95 -8.39 -2.85
N GLY A 261 11.28 -7.35 -3.62
CA GLY A 261 12.65 -7.11 -4.07
C GLY A 261 13.44 -6.29 -3.05
N GLU A 262 14.75 -6.18 -3.22
CA GLU A 262 15.61 -5.31 -2.40
C GLU A 262 16.16 -4.18 -3.27
N PRO A 263 16.21 -2.92 -2.81
CA PRO A 263 16.87 -1.87 -3.57
C PRO A 263 18.37 -2.17 -3.64
N ASP A 264 18.95 -2.31 -4.82
CA ASP A 264 20.41 -2.34 -4.96
C ASP A 264 20.89 -0.88 -4.93
N ILE A 265 21.62 -0.51 -3.88
CA ILE A 265 22.17 0.83 -3.71
C ILE A 265 23.67 0.81 -3.43
N ALA A 266 24.34 1.88 -3.84
CA ALA A 266 25.68 2.23 -3.39
C ALA A 266 25.61 3.45 -2.48
N ILE A 267 26.39 3.42 -1.41
CA ILE A 267 26.54 4.56 -0.51
C ILE A 267 28.00 4.99 -0.53
N GLU A 268 28.23 6.27 -0.80
CA GLU A 268 29.54 6.89 -0.88
C GLU A 268 29.64 8.03 0.14
N HIS A 269 30.72 8.05 0.92
CA HIS A 269 31.06 9.18 1.77
C HIS A 269 32.01 10.11 1.01
N THR A 270 31.55 11.33 0.77
CA THR A 270 32.30 12.40 0.10
C THR A 270 32.61 13.53 1.07
N ASP A 271 33.50 14.44 0.67
CA ASP A 271 33.81 15.64 1.48
C ASP A 271 32.57 16.55 1.70
N GLU A 272 31.58 16.48 0.81
CA GLU A 272 30.34 17.26 0.87
C GLU A 272 29.22 16.57 1.67
N GLY A 273 29.37 15.29 1.99
CA GLY A 273 28.39 14.48 2.71
C GLY A 273 28.22 13.06 2.17
N VAL A 274 27.18 12.40 2.62
CA VAL A 274 26.76 11.07 2.14
C VAL A 274 26.02 11.22 0.82
N VAL A 275 26.35 10.35 -0.13
CA VAL A 275 25.66 10.23 -1.42
C VAL A 275 25.19 8.81 -1.60
N VAL A 276 23.92 8.65 -1.94
CA VAL A 276 23.29 7.37 -2.26
C VAL A 276 23.03 7.30 -3.77
N GLU A 277 23.36 6.17 -4.39
CA GLU A 277 23.05 5.85 -5.77
C GLU A 277 22.23 4.57 -5.87
N VAL A 278 21.07 4.60 -6.51
CA VAL A 278 20.26 3.42 -6.80
C VAL A 278 20.76 2.77 -8.09
N ARG A 279 21.16 1.51 -8.00
CA ARG A 279 21.58 0.67 -9.13
C ARG A 279 20.42 -0.15 -9.71
N GLY A 280 19.39 -0.37 -8.90
CA GLY A 280 18.12 -0.93 -9.33
C GLY A 280 17.40 -1.65 -8.21
N ILE A 281 16.74 -2.75 -8.54
CA ILE A 281 16.04 -3.60 -7.57
C ILE A 281 16.44 -5.04 -7.84
N ASP A 282 16.87 -5.75 -6.81
CA ASP A 282 17.07 -7.19 -6.84
C ASP A 282 15.73 -7.88 -6.62
N VAL A 283 15.36 -8.71 -7.58
CA VAL A 283 14.02 -9.27 -7.68
C VAL A 283 14.16 -10.79 -7.81
N TYR A 284 13.54 -11.56 -6.92
CA TYR A 284 13.65 -13.02 -6.91
C TYR A 284 12.74 -13.66 -7.95
N ASP A 285 13.31 -14.34 -8.96
CA ASP A 285 12.58 -15.10 -9.97
C ASP A 285 12.03 -16.40 -9.36
N PRO A 286 10.70 -16.52 -9.10
CA PRO A 286 10.14 -17.68 -8.44
C PRO A 286 10.10 -18.94 -9.33
N THR A 287 10.24 -18.78 -10.64
CA THR A 287 10.25 -19.91 -11.58
C THR A 287 11.63 -20.56 -11.58
N ARG A 288 12.71 -19.76 -11.53
CA ARG A 288 14.09 -20.27 -11.49
C ARG A 288 14.64 -20.49 -10.09
N GLY A 289 14.10 -19.80 -9.10
CA GLY A 289 14.63 -19.82 -7.74
C GLY A 289 15.90 -18.98 -7.55
N GLU A 290 16.11 -17.98 -8.39
CA GLU A 290 17.33 -17.17 -8.42
C GLU A 290 16.99 -15.69 -8.20
N ILE A 291 17.85 -14.97 -7.47
CA ILE A 291 17.75 -13.50 -7.35
C ILE A 291 18.34 -12.89 -8.61
N ARG A 292 17.57 -12.02 -9.26
CA ARG A 292 18.02 -11.29 -10.44
C ARG A 292 18.07 -9.81 -10.14
N SER A 293 19.23 -9.21 -10.33
CA SER A 293 19.35 -7.75 -10.33
C SER A 293 18.69 -7.15 -11.58
N SER A 294 17.76 -6.24 -11.37
CA SER A 294 17.19 -5.38 -12.41
C SER A 294 17.95 -4.06 -12.43
N GLY A 295 18.21 -3.52 -13.63
CA GLY A 295 18.81 -2.19 -13.74
C GLY A 295 17.80 -1.08 -13.44
N THR A 296 18.30 0.15 -13.32
CA THR A 296 17.52 1.37 -13.00
C THR A 296 16.34 1.68 -13.95
N ASN A 297 16.30 1.07 -15.13
CA ASN A 297 15.19 1.23 -16.09
C ASN A 297 13.84 0.69 -15.57
N GLU A 298 13.86 -0.27 -14.65
CA GLU A 298 12.63 -0.84 -14.06
C GLU A 298 12.12 -0.02 -12.86
N VAL A 299 12.96 0.87 -12.34
CA VAL A 299 12.58 1.87 -11.34
C VAL A 299 11.80 2.98 -12.04
N ALA A 300 10.73 3.44 -11.41
CA ALA A 300 9.97 4.62 -11.85
C ALA A 300 10.33 5.84 -10.99
N LEU A 301 10.45 5.62 -9.68
CA LEU A 301 10.61 6.64 -8.67
C LEU A 301 11.36 6.06 -7.48
N TRP A 302 12.25 6.84 -6.87
CA TRP A 302 12.88 6.47 -5.62
C TRP A 302 12.99 7.67 -4.68
N MET A 303 12.99 7.39 -3.38
CA MET A 303 12.92 8.38 -2.31
C MET A 303 13.92 8.01 -1.23
N ILE A 304 14.47 9.02 -0.58
CA ILE A 304 15.36 8.83 0.57
C ILE A 304 14.78 9.58 1.76
N ASP A 305 14.73 8.87 2.87
CA ASP A 305 14.71 9.45 4.19
C ASP A 305 16.17 9.53 4.70
N THR A 306 16.73 10.74 4.69
CA THR A 306 18.14 10.99 5.00
C THR A 306 18.46 10.98 6.50
N ASP A 307 17.46 10.85 7.38
CA ASP A 307 17.62 10.88 8.84
C ASP A 307 16.50 10.05 9.49
N TYR A 308 16.51 8.76 9.13
CA TYR A 308 15.46 7.84 9.52
C TYR A 308 15.55 7.53 11.02
N ASP A 309 14.41 7.65 11.71
CA ASP A 309 14.32 7.51 13.17
C ASP A 309 14.01 6.07 13.62
N GLY A 310 13.72 5.17 12.69
CA GLY A 310 13.32 3.79 12.98
C GLY A 310 11.80 3.57 13.07
N GLU A 311 10.99 4.63 13.04
CA GLU A 311 9.55 4.55 13.21
C GLU A 311 8.78 4.92 11.94
N SER A 312 9.13 6.05 11.33
CA SER A 312 8.34 6.65 10.25
C SER A 312 9.21 7.05 9.07
N PHE A 313 8.77 6.70 7.86
CA PHE A 313 9.46 7.09 6.64
C PHE A 313 9.03 8.49 6.21
N PHE A 314 9.95 9.45 6.26
CA PHE A 314 9.75 10.81 5.77
C PHE A 314 10.49 11.01 4.44
N VAL A 315 9.73 11.36 3.40
CA VAL A 315 10.31 11.70 2.10
C VAL A 315 11.08 13.02 2.22
N ARG A 316 12.40 12.94 2.33
CA ARG A 316 13.30 14.11 2.36
C ARG A 316 13.85 14.40 0.97
N HIS A 317 14.30 13.36 0.25
CA HIS A 317 14.67 13.45 -1.17
C HIS A 317 13.78 12.55 -2.04
N CYS A 318 13.59 12.94 -3.30
CA CYS A 318 12.74 12.24 -4.26
C CYS A 318 13.30 12.40 -5.68
N TYR A 319 13.43 11.31 -6.42
CA TYR A 319 14.12 11.24 -7.70
C TYR A 319 13.44 10.26 -8.66
N PHE A 320 13.64 10.45 -9.95
CA PHE A 320 13.09 9.65 -11.03
C PHE A 320 14.22 9.06 -11.87
N THR A 321 14.06 7.84 -12.35
CA THR A 321 15.09 7.14 -13.17
C THR A 321 14.78 7.18 -14.67
N GLY A 322 13.67 7.84 -15.05
CA GLY A 322 13.24 7.96 -16.44
C GLY A 322 12.52 6.70 -16.94
N GLY A 323 11.61 6.88 -17.89
CA GLY A 323 10.80 5.78 -18.45
C GLY A 323 9.45 6.26 -18.98
N GLN A 324 8.96 7.38 -18.45
CA GLN A 324 7.85 8.16 -19.01
C GLN A 324 8.25 9.64 -19.04
N LYS A 325 7.43 10.52 -19.62
CA LYS A 325 7.54 11.98 -19.44
C LYS A 325 6.58 12.47 -18.34
N PRO A 326 6.77 12.09 -17.06
CA PRO A 326 5.86 12.47 -15.99
C PRO A 326 5.74 13.98 -15.84
N TYR A 327 6.79 14.74 -16.18
CA TYR A 327 6.76 16.22 -16.28
C TYR A 327 5.56 16.74 -17.08
N GLU A 328 5.37 16.27 -18.32
CA GLU A 328 4.29 16.77 -19.18
C GLU A 328 2.90 16.49 -18.58
N ARG A 329 2.74 15.35 -17.90
CA ARG A 329 1.48 14.98 -17.24
C ARG A 329 1.25 15.80 -15.97
N LEU A 330 2.28 15.98 -15.15
CA LEU A 330 2.21 16.75 -13.92
C LEU A 330 1.99 18.25 -14.20
N LYS A 331 2.71 18.83 -15.16
CA LYS A 331 2.50 20.21 -15.63
C LYS A 331 1.06 20.42 -16.08
N LYS A 332 0.50 19.49 -16.87
CA LYS A 332 -0.91 19.54 -17.28
C LYS A 332 -1.88 19.44 -16.10
N ALA A 333 -1.60 18.58 -15.12
CA ALA A 333 -2.46 18.36 -13.95
C ALA A 333 -2.46 19.57 -12.99
N LEU A 334 -1.28 20.10 -12.67
CA LEU A 334 -1.11 21.24 -11.77
C LEU A 334 -1.44 22.59 -12.41
N LYS A 335 -1.49 22.65 -13.76
CA LYS A 335 -1.71 23.88 -14.53
C LYS A 335 -0.76 25.01 -14.14
N ALA A 336 0.46 24.67 -13.74
CA ALA A 336 1.49 25.60 -13.29
C ALA A 336 2.76 25.43 -14.15
N ASP A 337 3.49 26.53 -14.34
CA ASP A 337 4.84 26.44 -14.89
C ASP A 337 5.78 25.94 -13.80
N ILE A 338 6.35 24.76 -14.04
CA ILE A 338 7.37 24.13 -13.21
C ILE A 338 8.71 24.43 -13.88
N ASP A 339 9.68 24.90 -13.11
CA ASP A 339 11.05 25.14 -13.56
C ASP A 339 11.64 23.84 -14.15
N GLU A 340 11.94 23.88 -15.44
CA GLU A 340 12.43 22.74 -16.21
C GLU A 340 13.82 22.30 -15.74
N ALA A 341 14.69 23.25 -15.38
CA ALA A 341 16.05 22.95 -14.92
C ALA A 341 16.03 22.30 -13.52
N ALA A 342 15.17 22.78 -12.63
CA ALA A 342 14.99 22.17 -11.31
C ALA A 342 14.40 20.75 -11.42
N TRP A 343 13.53 20.52 -12.41
CA TRP A 343 12.94 19.20 -12.65
C TRP A 343 13.91 18.22 -13.31
N GLU A 344 14.76 18.68 -14.23
CA GLU A 344 15.80 17.86 -14.85
C GLU A 344 16.77 17.28 -13.80
N GLN A 345 17.07 18.04 -12.74
CA GLN A 345 17.90 17.57 -11.63
C GLN A 345 17.30 16.40 -10.85
N LEU A 346 15.98 16.16 -10.96
CA LEU A 346 15.32 15.03 -10.32
C LEU A 346 15.44 13.75 -11.13
N TYR A 347 15.80 13.81 -12.42
CA TYR A 347 16.01 12.62 -13.25
C TYR A 347 17.42 12.06 -13.08
N THR A 348 17.66 11.46 -11.92
CA THR A 348 18.95 10.91 -11.55
C THR A 348 18.78 9.65 -10.71
N THR A 349 19.75 8.75 -10.83
CA THR A 349 19.90 7.58 -9.96
C THR A 349 20.77 7.89 -8.75
N ARG A 350 21.44 9.05 -8.74
CA ARG A 350 22.35 9.51 -7.70
C ARG A 350 21.77 10.71 -6.98
N SER A 351 21.71 10.63 -5.66
CA SER A 351 21.20 11.71 -4.82
C SER A 351 22.14 12.91 -4.73
N GLN A 352 21.57 14.04 -4.35
CA GLN A 352 22.33 15.19 -3.87
C GLN A 352 22.98 14.83 -2.52
N PRO A 353 24.20 15.30 -2.25
CA PRO A 353 24.88 15.03 -0.98
C PRO A 353 24.07 15.56 0.20
N PHE A 354 24.03 14.79 1.27
CA PHE A 354 23.38 15.17 2.53
C PHE A 354 24.28 14.87 3.72
N ARG A 355 24.04 15.58 4.84
CA ARG A 355 24.79 15.37 6.08
C ARG A 355 24.49 13.97 6.63
N THR A 356 25.50 13.29 7.17
CA THR A 356 25.32 12.05 7.93
C THR A 356 24.30 12.26 9.07
N PRO A 357 23.24 11.45 9.15
CA PRO A 357 22.21 11.60 10.16
C PRO A 357 22.73 11.29 11.57
N ASP A 358 22.14 11.93 12.58
CA ASP A 358 22.53 11.70 13.97
C ASP A 358 22.09 10.28 14.43
N SER A 359 21.08 9.70 13.79
CA SER A 359 20.66 8.30 14.00
C SER A 359 21.63 7.27 13.39
N GLY A 360 22.52 7.69 12.49
CA GLY A 360 23.37 6.80 11.68
C GLY A 360 22.58 5.92 10.70
N LYS A 361 21.31 6.24 10.42
CA LYS A 361 20.43 5.43 9.57
C LYS A 361 19.73 6.27 8.52
N ILE A 362 19.60 5.69 7.34
CA ILE A 362 18.77 6.19 6.25
C ILE A 362 17.78 5.11 5.82
N ALA A 363 16.67 5.53 5.21
CA ALA A 363 15.77 4.60 4.53
C ALA A 363 15.67 4.99 3.05
N VAL A 364 15.72 4.00 2.17
CA VAL A 364 15.53 4.19 0.73
C VAL A 364 14.29 3.43 0.31
N LYS A 365 13.36 4.14 -0.33
CA LYS A 365 12.17 3.56 -0.93
C LYS A 365 12.28 3.62 -2.44
N VAL A 366 12.03 2.51 -3.12
CA VAL A 366 12.01 2.40 -4.58
C VAL A 366 10.66 1.92 -5.04
N ILE A 367 10.14 2.52 -6.11
CA ILE A 367 8.85 2.19 -6.72
C ILE A 367 9.09 1.87 -8.19
N ASN A 368 8.59 0.71 -8.64
CA ASN A 368 8.70 0.29 -10.04
C ASN A 368 7.56 0.89 -10.90
N HIS A 369 7.61 0.68 -12.23
CA HIS A 369 6.57 1.17 -13.15
C HIS A 369 5.18 0.54 -12.98
N TYR A 370 5.10 -0.57 -12.24
CA TYR A 370 3.85 -1.26 -11.92
C TYR A 370 3.20 -0.74 -10.64
N GLY A 371 3.87 0.17 -9.92
CA GLY A 371 3.41 0.73 -8.66
C GLY A 371 3.78 -0.11 -7.42
N ASP A 372 4.62 -1.13 -7.60
CA ASP A 372 5.14 -1.92 -6.48
C ASP A 372 6.22 -1.10 -5.76
N GLU A 373 6.11 -1.03 -4.43
CA GLU A 373 7.04 -0.30 -3.57
C GLU A 373 7.87 -1.26 -2.71
N VAL A 374 9.14 -0.91 -2.57
CA VAL A 374 10.12 -1.57 -1.71
C VAL A 374 10.78 -0.51 -0.84
N LEU A 375 10.95 -0.78 0.44
CA LEU A 375 11.65 0.09 1.38
C LEU A 375 12.72 -0.71 2.13
N GLN A 376 13.92 -0.16 2.23
CA GLN A 376 15.03 -0.76 2.95
C GLN A 376 15.78 0.29 3.77
N VAL A 377 16.28 -0.12 4.94
CA VAL A 377 17.03 0.74 5.86
C VAL A 377 18.50 0.38 5.87
N TYR A 378 19.34 1.40 5.74
CA TYR A 378 20.79 1.30 5.66
C TYR A 378 21.45 2.07 6.79
N ASP A 379 22.57 1.53 7.26
CA ASP A 379 23.45 2.19 8.21
C ASP A 379 24.47 3.03 7.41
N VAL A 380 24.74 4.26 7.87
CA VAL A 380 25.62 5.24 7.23
C VAL A 380 26.51 5.98 8.22
#